data_AF-A0A3L6M0T2-F1
#
_entry.id   AF-A0A3L6M0T2-F1
#
_cell.length_a   1.000
_cell.length_b   1.000
_cell.length_c   1.000
_cell.angle_alpha   90.00
_cell.angle_beta   90.00
_cell.angle_gamma   90.00
#
_symmetry.space_group_name_H-M   'P 1'
#
loop_
_entity.id
_entity.type
_entity.pdbx_description
1 polymer ?
#
loop_
_entity_poly.entity_id
_entity_poly.type
_entity_poly.pdbx_seq_one_letter_code
_entity_poly.pdbx_strand_id
1 'polypeptide(L)'
;MKRTTVSISLLVLALVVTNAWWAYRLLDAGVSYTYQGVSLEENQQALSQALAIIKVLGANKASREQVVEAAQKSWPSTEPFEKDGYFWVGRLGLRFNETGNLVEAVSGY
;
A
#
# COMPACT_ATOMS: atom_id res chain seq x y z
N MET A 1 21.82 -27.70 -48.09
CA MET A 1 22.63 -27.15 -46.98
C MET A 1 22.29 -25.70 -46.64
N LYS A 2 22.36 -24.74 -47.57
CA LYS A 2 22.08 -23.31 -47.28
C LYS A 2 20.69 -23.01 -46.68
N ARG A 3 19.63 -23.66 -47.18
CA ARG A 3 18.25 -23.50 -46.65
C ARG A 3 18.12 -23.98 -45.20
N THR A 4 18.70 -25.13 -44.89
CA THR A 4 18.68 -25.72 -43.55
C THR A 4 19.42 -24.83 -42.56
N THR A 5 20.58 -24.28 -42.94
CA THR A 5 21.33 -23.34 -42.10
C THR A 5 20.52 -22.07 -41.80
N VAL A 6 19.85 -21.50 -42.82
CA VAL A 6 18.99 -20.31 -42.63
C VAL A 6 17.83 -20.61 -41.68
N SER A 7 17.16 -21.76 -41.86
CA SER A 7 16.09 -22.19 -40.96
C SER A 7 16.58 -22.37 -39.53
N ILE A 8 17.75 -23.00 -39.33
CA ILE A 8 18.35 -23.17 -38.00
C ILE A 8 18.69 -21.82 -37.37
N SER A 9 19.31 -20.91 -38.13
CA SER A 9 19.63 -19.56 -37.62
C SER A 9 18.38 -18.77 -37.22
N LEU A 10 17.30 -18.86 -38.02
CA LEU A 10 16.02 -18.23 -37.69
C LEU A 10 15.39 -18.85 -36.45
N LEU A 11 15.43 -20.17 -36.30
CA LEU A 11 14.92 -20.86 -35.11
C LEU A 11 15.72 -20.49 -33.86
N VAL A 12 17.04 -20.39 -33.96
CA VAL A 12 17.90 -19.95 -32.85
C VAL A 12 17.58 -18.50 -32.47
N LEU A 13 17.45 -17.61 -33.45
CA LEU A 13 17.09 -16.21 -33.19
C LEU A 13 15.71 -16.11 -32.54
N ALA A 14 14.72 -16.82 -33.06
CA ALA A 14 13.38 -16.88 -32.49
C ALA A 14 13.39 -17.42 -31.06
N LEU A 15 14.20 -18.46 -30.79
CA LEU A 15 14.35 -19.02 -29.46
C LEU A 15 14.93 -17.98 -28.49
N VAL A 16 16.02 -17.30 -28.87
CA VAL A 16 16.66 -16.29 -28.02
C VAL A 16 15.70 -15.13 -27.73
N VAL A 17 15.05 -14.59 -28.76
CA VAL A 17 14.11 -13.47 -28.61
C VAL A 17 12.92 -13.86 -27.73
N THR A 18 12.36 -15.04 -27.94
CA THR A 18 11.20 -15.51 -27.16
C THR A 18 11.56 -15.71 -25.68
N ASN A 19 12.75 -16.26 -25.40
CA ASN A 19 13.21 -16.43 -24.02
C ASN A 19 13.52 -15.08 -23.35
N ALA A 20 14.17 -14.15 -24.06
CA ALA A 20 14.42 -12.80 -23.54
C ALA A 20 13.12 -12.06 -23.23
N TRP A 21 12.10 -12.19 -24.11
CA TRP A 21 10.78 -11.60 -23.90
C TRP A 21 10.08 -12.17 -22.65
N TRP A 22 10.13 -13.49 -22.44
CA TRP A 22 9.56 -14.10 -21.24
C TRP A 22 10.30 -13.71 -19.97
N ALA A 23 11.63 -13.63 -20.00
CA ALA A 23 12.43 -13.18 -18.86
C ALA A 23 12.07 -11.73 -18.46
N TYR A 24 11.94 -10.83 -19.45
CA TYR A 24 11.49 -9.45 -19.22
C TYR A 24 10.08 -9.41 -18.61
N ARG A 25 9.12 -10.16 -19.17
CA ARG A 25 7.77 -10.24 -18.62
C ARG A 25 7.71 -10.79 -17.20
N LEU A 26 8.56 -11.76 -16.86
CA LEU A 26 8.61 -12.33 -15.52
C LEU A 26 9.11 -11.32 -14.49
N LEU A 27 10.13 -10.53 -14.85
CA LEU A 27 10.63 -9.43 -14.03
C LEU A 27 9.54 -8.36 -13.82
N ASP A 28 8.89 -7.93 -14.89
CA ASP A 28 7.82 -6.93 -14.85
C ASP A 28 6.61 -7.40 -14.01
N ALA A 29 6.21 -8.66 -14.18
CA ALA A 29 5.15 -9.27 -13.38
C ALA A 29 5.55 -9.39 -11.89
N GLY A 30 6.82 -9.72 -11.60
CA GLY A 30 7.33 -9.80 -10.24
C GLY A 30 7.31 -8.44 -9.53
N VAL A 31 7.73 -7.38 -10.23
CA VAL A 31 7.65 -6.01 -9.73
C VAL A 31 6.20 -5.57 -9.53
N SER A 32 5.32 -5.84 -10.49
CA SER A 32 3.90 -5.51 -10.36
C SER A 32 3.24 -6.22 -9.18
N TYR A 33 3.58 -7.49 -8.96
CA TYR A 33 3.03 -8.29 -7.85
C TYR A 33 3.49 -7.77 -6.48
N THR A 34 4.74 -7.34 -6.35
CA THR A 34 5.23 -6.76 -5.08
C THR A 34 4.54 -5.44 -4.77
N TYR A 35 4.36 -4.55 -5.75
CA TYR A 35 3.59 -3.31 -5.56
C TYR A 35 2.11 -3.57 -5.24
N GLN A 36 1.49 -4.59 -5.86
CA GLN A 36 0.11 -4.99 -5.52
C GLN A 36 0.00 -5.49 -4.08
N GLY A 37 0.95 -6.29 -3.60
CA GLY A 37 0.98 -6.76 -2.22
C GLY A 37 1.08 -5.62 -1.22
N VAL A 38 2.01 -4.68 -1.45
CA VAL A 38 2.20 -3.49 -0.61
C VAL A 38 0.93 -2.63 -0.59
N SER A 39 0.35 -2.33 -1.76
CA SER A 39 -0.88 -1.54 -1.82
C SER A 39 -2.07 -2.22 -1.13
N LEU A 40 -2.16 -3.56 -1.20
CA LEU A 40 -3.21 -4.31 -0.50
C LEU A 40 -3.06 -4.21 1.01
N GLU A 41 -1.84 -4.41 1.53
CA GLU A 41 -1.55 -4.32 2.97
C GLU A 41 -1.85 -2.91 3.51
N GLU A 42 -1.46 -1.86 2.77
CA GLU A 42 -1.73 -0.47 3.13
C GLU A 42 -3.24 -0.17 3.20
N ASN A 43 -4.00 -0.65 2.23
CA ASN A 43 -5.46 -0.49 2.21
C ASN A 43 -6.13 -1.24 3.37
N GLN A 44 -5.66 -2.44 3.69
CA GLN A 44 -6.17 -3.21 4.83
C GLN A 44 -5.89 -2.50 6.15
N GLN A 45 -4.69 -1.96 6.32
CA GLN A 45 -4.32 -1.16 7.49
C GLN A 45 -5.22 0.08 7.61
N ALA A 46 -5.33 0.89 6.56
CA ALA A 46 -6.13 2.11 6.57
C ALA A 46 -7.61 1.82 6.86
N LEU A 47 -8.16 0.76 6.27
CA LEU A 47 -9.55 0.33 6.51
C LEU A 47 -9.76 -0.12 7.97
N SER A 48 -8.85 -0.94 8.51
CA SER A 48 -8.91 -1.40 9.90
C SER A 48 -8.91 -0.22 10.87
N GLN A 49 -8.00 0.73 10.67
CA GLN A 49 -7.88 1.94 11.47
C GLN A 49 -9.10 2.84 11.36
N ALA A 50 -9.62 3.05 10.15
CA ALA A 50 -10.84 3.84 9.92
C ALA A 50 -12.06 3.24 10.63
N LEU A 51 -12.26 1.91 10.53
CA LEU A 51 -13.37 1.23 11.21
C LEU A 51 -13.24 1.31 12.74
N ALA A 52 -12.02 1.20 13.28
CA ALA A 52 -11.78 1.35 14.71
C ALA A 52 -12.12 2.76 15.20
N ILE A 53 -11.72 3.78 14.45
CA ILE A 53 -12.02 5.18 14.75
C ILE A 53 -13.53 5.44 14.69
N ILE A 54 -14.21 4.97 13.64
CA ILE A 54 -15.68 5.11 13.51
C ILE A 54 -16.40 4.50 14.70
N LYS A 55 -15.95 3.33 15.17
CA LYS A 55 -16.53 2.65 16.34
C LYS A 55 -16.38 3.49 17.62
N VAL A 56 -15.27 4.19 17.78
CA VAL A 56 -15.01 5.06 18.94
C VAL A 56 -15.79 6.38 18.83
N LEU A 57 -15.86 6.98 17.65
CA LEU A 57 -16.66 8.19 17.42
C LEU A 57 -18.16 7.96 17.61
N GLY A 58 -18.68 6.79 17.23
CA GLY A 58 -20.08 6.41 17.42
C GLY A 58 -20.49 6.15 18.88
N ALA A 59 -19.52 5.96 19.78
CA ALA A 59 -19.76 5.60 21.18
C ALA A 59 -19.92 6.80 22.15
N ASN A 60 -20.03 8.02 21.61
CA ASN A 60 -20.24 9.31 22.30
C ASN A 60 -18.93 9.99 22.79
N LYS A 61 -18.76 11.29 22.45
CA LYS A 61 -17.60 12.18 22.77
C LYS A 61 -16.25 11.48 22.92
N ALA A 62 -15.74 10.94 21.82
CA ALA A 62 -14.37 10.41 21.79
C ALA A 62 -13.33 11.51 22.03
N SER A 63 -12.42 11.31 22.97
CA SER A 63 -11.26 12.18 23.14
C SER A 63 -10.19 11.88 22.08
N ARG A 64 -9.28 12.84 21.82
CA ARG A 64 -8.15 12.66 20.90
C ARG A 64 -7.37 11.38 21.22
N GLU A 65 -7.13 11.12 22.50
CA GLU A 65 -6.38 9.98 22.99
C GLU A 65 -7.09 8.66 22.67
N GLN A 66 -8.40 8.61 22.82
CA GLN A 66 -9.19 7.41 22.50
C GLN A 66 -9.21 7.10 21.00
N VAL A 67 -9.24 8.14 20.15
CA VAL A 67 -9.16 7.99 18.69
C VAL A 67 -7.78 7.46 18.28
N VAL A 68 -6.71 8.02 18.85
CA VAL A 68 -5.33 7.58 18.60
C VAL A 68 -5.09 6.17 19.10
N GLU A 69 -5.54 5.84 20.32
CA GLU A 69 -5.40 4.50 20.89
C GLU A 69 -6.17 3.46 20.05
N ALA A 70 -7.37 3.80 19.57
CA ALA A 70 -8.14 2.90 18.71
C ALA A 70 -7.44 2.63 17.39
N ALA A 71 -6.87 3.66 16.76
CA ALA A 71 -6.08 3.51 15.55
C ALA A 71 -4.84 2.63 15.79
N GLN A 72 -4.11 2.87 16.88
CA GLN A 72 -2.88 2.13 17.21
C GLN A 72 -3.16 0.67 17.60
N LYS A 73 -4.26 0.41 18.30
CA LYS A 73 -4.68 -0.94 18.69
C LYS A 73 -5.16 -1.77 17.50
N SER A 74 -5.78 -1.12 16.50
CA SER A 74 -6.30 -1.81 15.32
C SER A 74 -5.20 -2.29 14.36
N TRP A 75 -4.04 -1.61 14.37
CA TRP A 75 -2.86 -2.02 13.65
C TRP A 75 -1.62 -1.47 14.38
N PRO A 76 -0.86 -2.32 15.11
CA PRO A 76 0.34 -1.90 15.81
C PRO A 76 1.36 -1.42 14.77
N SER A 77 1.48 -0.11 14.63
CA SER A 77 2.35 0.55 13.68
C SER A 77 3.44 1.34 14.40
N THR A 78 4.28 2.03 13.64
CA THR A 78 5.29 2.96 14.11
C THR A 78 4.70 4.00 15.08
N GLU A 79 5.55 4.53 15.97
CA GLU A 79 5.15 5.56 16.92
C GLU A 79 4.42 6.72 16.21
N PRO A 80 3.28 7.17 16.76
CA PRO A 80 2.56 8.28 16.18
C PRO A 80 3.42 9.55 16.14
N PHE A 81 3.32 10.29 15.04
CA PHE A 81 4.08 11.52 14.85
C PHE A 81 3.23 12.63 14.27
N GLU A 82 3.59 13.89 14.53
CA GLU A 82 2.87 15.04 13.99
C GLU A 82 3.62 15.62 12.79
N LYS A 83 2.92 15.76 11.65
CA LYS A 83 3.49 16.31 10.42
C LYS A 83 2.38 16.95 9.58
N ASP A 84 2.67 18.13 9.02
CA ASP A 84 1.78 18.90 8.14
C ASP A 84 0.40 19.22 8.76
N GLY A 85 0.34 19.35 10.10
CA GLY A 85 -0.91 19.60 10.83
C GLY A 85 -1.80 18.36 11.01
N TYR A 86 -1.28 17.17 10.68
CA TYR A 86 -1.92 15.88 10.93
C TYR A 86 -1.13 15.09 11.98
N PHE A 87 -1.86 14.41 12.84
CA PHE A 87 -1.33 13.41 13.75
C PHE A 87 -1.39 12.05 13.06
N TRP A 88 -0.23 11.53 12.69
CA TRP A 88 -0.08 10.31 11.92
C TRP A 88 -0.01 9.10 12.85
N VAL A 89 -0.88 8.12 12.60
CA VAL A 89 -0.84 6.81 13.26
C VAL A 89 -0.66 5.75 12.16
N GLY A 90 0.59 5.38 11.89
CA GLY A 90 0.93 4.61 10.69
C GLY A 90 0.68 5.43 9.43
N ARG A 91 -0.17 4.94 8.51
CA ARG A 91 -0.53 5.64 7.27
C ARG A 91 -1.79 6.50 7.37
N LEU A 92 -2.43 6.57 8.53
CA LEU A 92 -3.62 7.39 8.71
C LEU A 92 -3.26 8.72 9.37
N GLY A 93 -3.54 9.82 8.68
CA GLY A 93 -3.36 11.18 9.17
C GLY A 93 -4.65 11.70 9.77
N LEU A 94 -4.61 12.10 11.04
CA LEU A 94 -5.77 12.55 11.80
C LEU A 94 -5.61 14.03 12.16
N ARG A 95 -6.54 14.88 11.73
CA ARG A 95 -6.60 16.28 12.14
C ARG A 95 -7.69 16.49 13.17
N PHE A 96 -7.32 17.11 14.29
CA PHE A 96 -8.22 17.47 15.37
C PHE A 96 -8.40 18.99 15.40
N ASN A 97 -9.57 19.47 15.81
CA ASN A 97 -9.81 20.89 16.05
C ASN A 97 -9.40 21.31 17.47
N GLU A 98 -9.50 22.60 17.78
CA GLU A 98 -9.16 23.17 19.10
C GLU A 98 -10.00 22.57 20.25
N THR A 99 -11.18 22.05 19.94
CA THR A 99 -12.05 21.35 20.91
C THR A 99 -11.72 19.86 21.09
N GLY A 100 -10.66 19.36 20.44
CA GLY A 100 -10.21 17.97 20.52
C GLY A 100 -11.01 16.98 19.69
N ASN A 101 -11.92 17.46 18.83
CA ASN A 101 -12.74 16.61 17.97
C ASN A 101 -12.02 16.33 16.64
N LEU A 102 -12.12 15.10 16.15
CA LEU A 102 -11.62 14.74 14.83
C LEU A 102 -12.43 15.48 13.75
N VAL A 103 -11.74 16.25 12.91
CA VAL A 103 -12.35 17.03 11.81
C VAL A 103 -12.00 16.48 10.44
N GLU A 104 -10.85 15.82 10.31
CA GLU A 104 -10.41 15.28 9.03
C GLU A 104 -9.57 14.02 9.27
N ALA A 105 -9.77 13.02 8.41
CA ALA A 105 -8.92 11.84 8.33
C ALA A 105 -8.47 11.68 6.88
N VAL A 106 -7.17 11.58 6.66
CA VAL A 106 -6.56 11.41 5.34
C VAL A 106 -5.71 10.14 5.31
N SER A 107 -5.71 9.46 4.17
CA SER A 107 -4.68 8.46 3.89
C SER A 107 -3.38 9.18 3.55
N GLY A 108 -2.29 8.77 4.17
CA GLY A 108 -0.95 9.27 3.92
C GLY A 108 -0.32 8.64 2.68
N TYR A 109 0.83 9.24 2.33
CA TYR A 109 1.73 8.86 1.24
C TYR A 109 1.98 7.36 1.12
#